data_AF-A0A3M7QGX9-F1
#
_entry.id   AF-A0A3M7QGX9-F1
#
_cell.length_a   1.000
_cell.length_b   1.000
_cell.length_c   1.000
_cell.angle_alpha   90.00
_cell.angle_beta   90.00
_cell.angle_gamma   90.00
#
_symmetry.space_group_name_H-M   'P 1'
#
loop_
_entity.id
_entity.type
_entity.pdbx_description
1 polymer ?
#
loop_
_entity_poly.entity_id
_entity_poly.type
_entity_poly.pdbx_seq_one_letter_code
_entity_poly.pdbx_strand_id
1 'polypeptide(L)'
;MRYAHAACASVLYGVVSKEDGDIELTNISIELSDEEQKSIIPSKEQLEKVLNCIISTKVNWWLTNHHTGQGRIQGYAREMARVVFHKTEQELDEPGLVEFVNTVGHWCSTCLILKKLGVKGVRAVQSLHPIKDLNGTDDLRNMLNHPPAGTGRLKVAFSAIKHLIVHHIAPFCSVIVDAPKIVFKYKLVMNDPAKYHIRAKYLTGDDRVEFDDQEAAFLLGRLGTFIKHFALYSSLACSPHLSVGSGRNRIWKNTDYRDYDASFDELCRIYKSRSMNVSGETSNRMLLDQLSFSLGLSSIRSASVFTSSIKILSEMN
;
A
#
# COMPACT_ATOMS: atom_id res chain seq x y z
N MET A 1 -11.78 22.39 -18.58
CA MET A 1 -12.33 21.02 -18.68
C MET A 1 -12.32 20.51 -20.12
N ARG A 2 -12.91 21.22 -21.10
CA ARG A 2 -12.91 20.83 -22.52
C ARG A 2 -11.50 20.62 -23.12
N TYR A 3 -10.49 21.41 -22.76
CA TYR A 3 -9.12 21.28 -23.30
C TYR A 3 -8.31 20.11 -22.74
N ALA A 4 -8.49 19.73 -21.47
CA ALA A 4 -7.85 18.52 -20.92
C ALA A 4 -8.51 17.24 -21.45
N HIS A 5 -9.85 17.26 -21.61
CA HIS A 5 -10.56 16.21 -22.33
C HIS A 5 -10.20 16.19 -23.82
N ALA A 6 -10.00 17.31 -24.50
CA ALA A 6 -9.62 17.33 -25.92
C ALA A 6 -8.15 16.92 -26.14
N ALA A 7 -7.21 17.31 -25.29
CA ALA A 7 -5.81 16.85 -25.35
C ALA A 7 -5.66 15.38 -24.98
N CYS A 8 -6.52 14.85 -24.09
CA CYS A 8 -6.54 13.42 -23.78
C CYS A 8 -7.38 12.60 -24.78
N ALA A 9 -8.47 13.16 -25.32
CA ALA A 9 -9.33 12.53 -26.33
C ALA A 9 -8.72 12.57 -27.73
N SER A 10 -7.83 13.52 -28.03
CA SER A 10 -7.01 13.51 -29.24
C SER A 10 -5.86 12.51 -29.17
N VAL A 11 -5.42 12.14 -27.96
CA VAL A 11 -4.49 11.01 -27.74
C VAL A 11 -5.24 9.68 -27.70
N LEU A 12 -6.50 9.65 -27.26
CA LEU A 12 -7.34 8.46 -27.11
C LEU A 12 -8.80 8.79 -27.41
N TYR A 13 -9.24 8.56 -28.65
CA TYR A 13 -10.59 8.81 -29.15
C TYR A 13 -11.73 8.31 -28.21
N GLY A 14 -12.89 8.98 -28.34
CA GLY A 14 -14.18 8.74 -27.68
C GLY A 14 -14.38 7.38 -26.99
N VAL A 15 -14.45 7.43 -25.66
CA VAL A 15 -14.49 6.27 -24.78
C VAL A 15 -15.91 6.09 -24.24
N VAL A 16 -16.50 4.91 -24.44
CA VAL A 16 -17.68 4.44 -23.69
C VAL A 16 -17.29 3.20 -22.90
N SER A 17 -17.63 3.17 -21.61
CA SER A 17 -17.36 2.05 -20.69
C SER A 17 -18.30 0.89 -20.95
N LYS A 18 -17.79 -0.34 -21.04
CA LYS A 18 -18.59 -1.56 -20.91
C LYS A 18 -18.93 -1.85 -19.45
N GLU A 19 -19.90 -2.75 -19.24
CA GLU A 19 -20.31 -3.25 -17.92
C GLU A 19 -19.19 -4.00 -17.17
N ASP A 20 -18.16 -4.50 -17.86
CA ASP A 20 -16.99 -5.16 -17.28
C ASP A 20 -15.81 -4.20 -16.99
N GLY A 21 -15.94 -2.93 -17.35
CA GLY A 21 -14.94 -1.88 -17.13
C GLY A 21 -13.87 -1.76 -18.21
N ASP A 22 -13.95 -2.50 -19.31
CA ASP A 22 -13.12 -2.27 -20.49
C ASP A 22 -13.77 -1.21 -21.43
N ILE A 23 -12.94 -0.49 -22.19
CA ILE A 23 -13.38 0.61 -23.05
C ILE A 23 -13.62 0.10 -24.49
N GLU A 24 -14.76 0.48 -25.07
CA GLU A 24 -14.98 0.43 -26.52
C GLU A 24 -14.78 1.81 -27.15
N LEU A 25 -13.97 1.88 -28.22
CA LEU A 25 -13.77 3.10 -28.99
C LEU A 25 -15.01 3.35 -29.85
N THR A 26 -15.70 4.46 -29.61
CA THR A 26 -16.76 4.94 -30.51
C THR A 26 -16.17 5.98 -31.45
N ASN A 27 -16.42 5.82 -32.76
CA ASN A 27 -15.95 6.75 -33.79
C ASN A 27 -16.70 8.08 -33.68
N ILE A 28 -16.26 8.94 -32.78
CA ILE A 28 -16.67 10.35 -32.73
C ILE A 28 -15.58 11.14 -33.45
N SER A 29 -15.83 11.50 -34.70
CA SER A 29 -15.00 12.44 -35.45
C SER A 29 -15.40 13.87 -35.09
N ILE A 30 -14.54 14.56 -34.34
CA ILE A 30 -14.65 16.01 -34.13
C ILE A 30 -13.72 16.66 -35.16
N GLU A 31 -14.28 17.44 -36.08
CA GLU A 31 -13.47 18.28 -36.97
C GLU A 31 -12.91 19.46 -36.17
N LEU A 32 -11.58 19.55 -36.08
CA LEU A 32 -10.85 20.63 -35.42
C LEU A 32 -10.08 21.43 -36.48
N SER A 33 -10.06 22.75 -36.37
CA SER A 33 -9.24 23.60 -37.24
C SER A 33 -7.74 23.33 -37.03
N ASP A 34 -6.90 23.67 -38.02
CA ASP A 34 -5.43 23.44 -37.95
C ASP A 34 -4.75 24.17 -36.76
N GLU A 35 -5.27 25.33 -36.36
CA GLU A 35 -4.80 26.08 -35.20
C GLU A 35 -5.23 25.43 -33.88
N GLU A 36 -6.46 24.90 -33.83
CA GLU A 36 -6.93 24.10 -32.70
C GLU A 36 -6.12 22.81 -32.61
N GLN A 37 -5.90 22.09 -33.70
CA GLN A 37 -5.06 20.88 -33.71
C GLN A 37 -3.65 21.16 -33.20
N LYS A 38 -3.00 22.24 -33.64
CA LYS A 38 -1.65 22.62 -33.16
C LYS A 38 -1.63 23.02 -31.68
N SER A 39 -2.69 23.66 -31.18
CA SER A 39 -2.80 24.02 -29.76
C SER A 39 -3.20 22.84 -28.86
N ILE A 40 -3.68 21.74 -29.44
CA ILE A 40 -4.14 20.55 -28.73
C ILE A 40 -3.03 19.49 -28.56
N ILE A 41 -1.95 19.53 -29.34
CA ILE A 41 -0.84 18.57 -29.20
C ILE A 41 -0.16 18.80 -27.84
N PRO A 42 -0.30 17.85 -26.88
CA PRO A 42 0.33 18.01 -25.59
C PRO A 42 1.84 17.99 -25.72
N SER A 43 2.52 18.80 -24.91
CA SER A 43 3.98 18.75 -24.81
C SER A 43 4.43 17.38 -24.30
N LYS A 44 5.70 17.01 -24.57
CA LYS A 44 6.29 15.77 -24.03
C LYS A 44 6.13 15.69 -22.51
N GLU A 45 6.34 16.80 -21.81
CA GLU A 45 6.18 16.88 -20.35
C GLU A 45 4.73 16.63 -19.92
N GLN A 46 3.75 17.17 -20.64
CA GLN A 46 2.33 16.92 -20.35
C GLN A 46 1.97 15.44 -20.58
N LEU A 47 2.48 14.83 -21.65
CA LEU A 47 2.31 13.40 -21.90
C LEU A 47 2.92 12.54 -20.79
N GLU A 48 4.12 12.87 -20.31
CA GLU A 48 4.75 12.17 -19.19
C GLU A 48 3.93 12.28 -17.90
N LYS A 49 3.36 13.45 -17.61
CA LYS A 49 2.47 13.65 -16.44
C LYS A 49 1.21 12.81 -16.54
N VAL A 50 0.56 12.77 -17.71
CA VAL A 50 -0.64 11.95 -17.94
C VAL A 50 -0.29 10.47 -17.84
N LEU A 51 0.83 10.03 -18.41
CA LEU A 51 1.28 8.65 -18.31
C LEU A 51 1.56 8.25 -16.85
N ASN A 52 2.23 9.10 -16.08
CA ASN A 52 2.46 8.87 -14.65
C ASN A 52 1.13 8.82 -13.86
N CYS A 53 0.15 9.63 -14.24
CA CYS A 53 -1.21 9.53 -13.70
C CYS A 53 -1.82 8.16 -14.00
N ILE A 54 -1.79 7.69 -15.26
CA ILE A 54 -2.27 6.35 -15.63
C ILE A 54 -1.55 5.28 -14.81
N ILE A 55 -0.21 5.26 -14.79
CA ILE A 55 0.58 4.30 -14.01
C ILE A 55 0.16 4.31 -12.55
N SER A 56 0.02 5.50 -11.95
CA SER A 56 -0.36 5.64 -10.55
C SER A 56 -1.71 5.00 -10.23
N THR A 57 -2.70 5.12 -11.12
CA THR A 57 -4.01 4.47 -10.92
C THR A 57 -3.91 2.95 -10.99
N LYS A 58 -2.97 2.40 -11.78
CA LYS A 58 -2.74 0.96 -11.89
C LYS A 58 -1.99 0.41 -10.69
N VAL A 59 -1.01 1.16 -10.18
CA VAL A 59 -0.32 0.84 -8.93
C VAL A 59 -1.30 0.93 -7.75
N ASN A 60 -2.18 1.94 -7.72
CA ASN A 60 -3.20 2.04 -6.68
C ASN A 60 -4.19 0.86 -6.73
N TRP A 61 -4.61 0.47 -7.94
CA TRP A 61 -5.45 -0.72 -8.13
C TRP A 61 -4.73 -1.99 -7.70
N TRP A 62 -3.44 -2.14 -8.00
CA TRP A 62 -2.65 -3.27 -7.54
C TRP A 62 -2.61 -3.41 -6.02
N LEU A 63 -2.58 -2.29 -5.30
CA LEU A 63 -2.50 -2.29 -3.85
C LEU A 63 -3.86 -2.38 -3.15
N THR A 64 -4.90 -1.82 -3.76
CA THR A 64 -6.20 -1.59 -3.09
C THR A 64 -7.40 -2.20 -3.81
N ASN A 65 -7.22 -2.72 -5.04
CA ASN A 65 -8.27 -3.14 -5.96
C ASN A 65 -9.22 -1.98 -6.39
N HIS A 66 -8.76 -0.74 -6.26
CA HIS A 66 -9.49 0.46 -6.70
C HIS A 66 -8.53 1.40 -7.43
N HIS A 67 -8.93 1.94 -8.60
CA HIS A 67 -8.11 2.90 -9.34
C HIS A 67 -7.97 4.24 -8.61
N THR A 68 -9.06 4.74 -8.03
CA THR A 68 -9.13 6.00 -7.29
C THR A 68 -8.99 5.81 -5.78
N GLY A 69 -9.47 4.68 -5.25
CA GLY A 69 -9.55 4.40 -3.81
C GLY A 69 -11.00 4.14 -3.38
N GLN A 70 -11.25 4.08 -2.08
CA GLN A 70 -12.58 3.88 -1.51
C GLN A 70 -13.22 5.23 -1.15
N GLY A 71 -13.88 5.87 -2.12
CA GLY A 71 -14.67 7.10 -1.93
C GLY A 71 -13.89 8.42 -1.92
N ARG A 72 -12.56 8.39 -2.01
CA ARG A 72 -11.68 9.57 -2.20
C ARG A 72 -10.42 9.17 -2.92
N ILE A 73 -9.76 10.10 -3.61
CA ILE A 73 -8.49 9.81 -4.27
C ILE A 73 -7.39 9.72 -3.23
N GLN A 74 -6.62 8.63 -3.25
CA GLN A 74 -5.57 8.38 -2.27
C GLN A 74 -4.17 8.42 -2.87
N GLY A 75 -3.22 8.90 -2.07
CA GLY A 75 -1.78 8.79 -2.34
C GLY A 75 -1.34 9.47 -3.63
N TYR A 76 -0.49 8.78 -4.37
CA TYR A 76 0.22 9.33 -5.52
C TYR A 76 -0.70 9.72 -6.69
N ALA A 77 -1.83 9.03 -6.88
CA ALA A 77 -2.80 9.39 -7.92
C ALA A 77 -3.41 10.77 -7.71
N ARG A 78 -3.60 11.18 -6.45
CA ARG A 78 -4.08 12.53 -6.11
C ARG A 78 -3.06 13.60 -6.51
N GLU A 79 -1.78 13.36 -6.21
CA GLU A 79 -0.70 14.28 -6.56
C GLU A 79 -0.52 14.38 -8.08
N MET A 80 -0.58 13.25 -8.80
CA MET A 80 -0.48 13.28 -10.27
C MET A 80 -1.67 14.01 -10.90
N ALA A 81 -2.88 13.84 -10.38
CA ALA A 81 -4.04 14.56 -10.89
C ALA A 81 -3.87 16.09 -10.71
N ARG A 82 -3.34 16.55 -9.57
CA ARG A 82 -3.02 17.99 -9.36
C ARG A 82 -2.01 18.50 -10.37
N VAL A 83 -0.94 17.74 -10.59
CA VAL A 83 0.12 18.09 -11.55
C VAL A 83 -0.41 18.18 -12.97
N VAL A 84 -1.30 17.26 -13.38
CA VAL A 84 -1.93 17.28 -14.70
C VAL A 84 -2.87 18.48 -14.87
N PHE A 85 -3.64 18.82 -13.84
CA PHE A 85 -4.61 19.92 -13.93
C PHE A 85 -4.01 21.31 -13.69
N HIS A 86 -2.76 21.41 -13.24
CA HIS A 86 -2.15 22.67 -12.79
C HIS A 86 -3.02 23.44 -11.78
N LYS A 87 -3.77 22.71 -10.96
CA LYS A 87 -4.73 23.28 -10.00
C LYS A 87 -4.24 23.11 -8.58
N THR A 88 -4.50 24.12 -7.76
CA THR A 88 -4.34 24.04 -6.31
C THR A 88 -5.42 23.15 -5.70
N GLU A 89 -5.19 22.67 -4.47
CA GLU A 89 -6.11 21.78 -3.75
C GLU A 89 -7.52 22.39 -3.54
N GLN A 90 -7.63 23.71 -3.64
CA GLN A 90 -8.88 24.47 -3.49
C GLN A 90 -9.70 24.57 -4.80
N GLU A 91 -9.08 24.30 -5.95
CA GLU A 91 -9.68 24.52 -7.29
C GLU A 91 -10.22 23.23 -7.93
N LEU A 92 -10.07 22.10 -7.25
CA LEU A 92 -10.49 20.78 -7.70
C LEU A 92 -11.71 20.33 -6.89
N ASP A 93 -12.86 20.27 -7.54
CA ASP A 93 -14.03 19.57 -7.02
C ASP A 93 -13.70 18.08 -6.89
N GLU A 94 -13.74 17.53 -5.67
CA GLU A 94 -13.31 16.16 -5.38
C GLU A 94 -14.09 15.11 -6.19
N PRO A 95 -15.43 15.21 -6.37
CA PRO A 95 -16.18 14.36 -7.31
C PRO A 95 -15.62 14.37 -8.74
N GLY A 96 -15.40 15.55 -9.33
CA GLY A 96 -14.84 15.66 -10.68
C GLY A 96 -13.42 15.09 -10.79
N LEU A 97 -12.62 15.22 -9.73
CA LEU A 97 -11.29 14.61 -9.69
C LEU A 97 -11.37 13.08 -9.64
N VAL A 98 -12.25 12.53 -8.79
CA VAL A 98 -12.50 11.09 -8.71
C VAL A 98 -12.94 10.55 -10.07
N GLU A 99 -13.89 11.21 -10.73
CA GLU A 99 -14.37 10.83 -12.05
C GLU A 99 -13.24 10.85 -13.09
N PHE A 100 -12.41 11.90 -13.09
CA PHE A 100 -11.26 11.99 -13.98
C PHE A 100 -10.25 10.86 -13.73
N VAL A 101 -9.80 10.67 -12.49
CA VAL A 101 -8.80 9.64 -12.17
C VAL A 101 -9.35 8.25 -12.46
N ASN A 102 -10.65 8.03 -12.24
CA ASN A 102 -11.31 6.79 -12.64
C ASN A 102 -11.24 6.61 -14.15
N THR A 103 -11.66 7.62 -14.91
CA THR A 103 -11.66 7.62 -16.38
C THR A 103 -10.26 7.37 -16.97
N VAL A 104 -9.26 8.12 -16.51
CA VAL A 104 -7.84 7.93 -16.85
C VAL A 104 -7.38 6.53 -16.49
N GLY A 105 -7.81 6.04 -15.33
CA GLY A 105 -7.54 4.70 -14.89
C GLY A 105 -8.06 3.63 -15.84
N HIS A 106 -9.10 3.89 -16.63
CA HIS A 106 -9.62 2.92 -17.60
C HIS A 106 -8.97 3.03 -19.00
N TRP A 107 -8.29 4.14 -19.33
CA TRP A 107 -7.69 4.36 -20.67
C TRP A 107 -6.64 3.33 -21.09
N CYS A 108 -6.03 2.63 -20.14
CA CYS A 108 -5.04 1.60 -20.41
C CYS A 108 -5.39 0.31 -19.68
N SER A 109 -5.09 -0.83 -20.31
CA SER A 109 -5.22 -2.13 -19.66
C SER A 109 -4.33 -2.21 -18.41
N THR A 110 -4.90 -2.61 -17.28
CA THR A 110 -4.15 -2.84 -16.04
C THR A 110 -3.10 -3.93 -16.24
N CYS A 111 -3.44 -5.01 -16.94
CA CYS A 111 -2.50 -6.09 -17.24
C CYS A 111 -1.31 -5.59 -18.06
N LEU A 112 -1.55 -4.77 -19.09
CA LEU A 112 -0.50 -4.21 -19.93
C LEU A 112 0.50 -3.38 -19.11
N ILE A 113 -0.01 -2.44 -18.30
CA ILE A 113 0.84 -1.54 -17.50
C ILE A 113 1.62 -2.33 -16.44
N LEU A 114 0.95 -3.20 -15.66
CA LEU A 114 1.63 -3.98 -14.63
C LEU A 114 2.68 -4.93 -15.23
N LYS A 115 2.41 -5.54 -16.39
CA LYS A 115 3.38 -6.38 -17.10
C LYS A 115 4.59 -5.57 -17.56
N LYS A 116 4.37 -4.37 -18.13
CA LYS A 116 5.43 -3.46 -18.57
C LYS A 116 6.29 -2.96 -17.41
N LEU A 117 5.70 -2.82 -16.22
CA LEU A 117 6.41 -2.47 -14.98
C LEU A 117 7.07 -3.67 -14.30
N GLY A 118 7.00 -4.87 -14.90
CA GLY A 118 7.72 -6.06 -14.43
C GLY A 118 7.00 -6.85 -13.33
N VAL A 119 5.70 -6.64 -13.11
CA VAL A 119 4.94 -7.44 -12.15
C VAL A 119 4.85 -8.89 -12.64
N LYS A 120 5.37 -9.82 -11.82
CA LYS A 120 5.40 -11.26 -12.11
C LYS A 120 3.98 -11.86 -12.15
N GLY A 121 3.80 -12.89 -12.95
CA GLY A 121 2.54 -13.64 -13.05
C GLY A 121 1.41 -12.94 -13.83
N VAL A 122 1.56 -11.66 -14.19
CA VAL A 122 0.56 -10.95 -15.02
C VAL A 122 0.61 -11.48 -16.46
N ARG A 123 -0.56 -11.77 -17.04
CA ARG A 123 -0.72 -12.24 -18.41
C ARG A 123 -0.33 -11.16 -19.43
N ALA A 124 0.13 -11.59 -20.59
CA ALA A 124 0.38 -10.68 -21.70
C ALA A 124 -0.94 -10.19 -22.29
N VAL A 125 -0.99 -8.92 -22.66
CA VAL A 125 -2.11 -8.31 -23.40
C VAL A 125 -1.53 -7.63 -24.62
N GLN A 126 -2.11 -7.88 -25.78
CA GLN A 126 -1.73 -7.20 -27.00
C GLN A 126 -2.16 -5.73 -26.90
N SER A 127 -1.21 -4.82 -27.09
CA SER A 127 -1.51 -3.40 -27.18
C SER A 127 -1.85 -3.04 -28.62
N LEU A 128 -2.91 -2.25 -28.80
CA LEU A 128 -3.24 -1.66 -30.11
C LEU A 128 -2.16 -0.67 -30.56
N HIS A 129 -1.48 -0.02 -29.62
CA HIS A 129 -0.43 0.95 -29.87
C HIS A 129 0.84 0.61 -29.08
N PRO A 130 2.00 0.43 -29.72
CA PRO A 130 3.21 0.00 -29.03
C PRO A 130 3.69 1.06 -28.02
N ILE A 131 3.59 0.74 -26.73
CA ILE A 131 4.23 1.51 -25.66
C ILE A 131 5.67 1.01 -25.52
N LYS A 132 6.62 1.77 -26.09
CA LYS A 132 8.04 1.38 -26.15
C LYS A 132 8.69 1.44 -24.77
N ASP A 133 8.58 2.57 -24.08
CA ASP A 133 9.29 2.80 -22.81
C ASP A 133 8.32 3.28 -21.73
N LEU A 134 8.04 2.39 -20.78
CA LEU A 134 7.21 2.69 -19.60
C LEU A 134 8.13 2.71 -18.37
N ASN A 135 8.78 3.86 -18.17
CA ASN A 135 9.56 4.11 -16.97
C ASN A 135 8.66 4.80 -15.94
N GLY A 136 8.01 4.02 -15.09
CA GLY A 136 7.43 4.55 -13.86
C GLY A 136 8.54 5.14 -12.98
N THR A 137 8.18 6.09 -12.12
CA THR A 137 9.09 6.60 -11.09
C THR A 137 9.55 5.46 -10.17
N ASP A 138 10.72 5.61 -9.55
CA ASP A 138 11.23 4.60 -8.62
C ASP A 138 10.27 4.37 -7.45
N ASP A 139 9.56 5.41 -7.01
CA ASP A 139 8.50 5.31 -6.00
C ASP A 139 7.37 4.37 -6.43
N LEU A 140 6.88 4.51 -7.67
CA LEU A 140 5.82 3.64 -8.21
C LEU A 140 6.30 2.19 -8.35
N ARG A 141 7.56 1.99 -8.75
CA ARG A 141 8.17 0.66 -8.81
C ARG A 141 8.32 0.04 -7.42
N ASN A 142 8.78 0.82 -6.44
CA ASN A 142 8.88 0.40 -5.05
C ASN A 142 7.51 0.01 -4.48
N MET A 143 6.45 0.72 -4.87
CA MET A 143 5.09 0.36 -4.48
C MET A 143 4.63 -0.99 -5.04
N LEU A 144 5.05 -1.37 -6.25
CA LEU A 144 4.76 -2.68 -6.84
C LEU A 144 5.49 -3.84 -6.14
N ASN A 145 6.56 -3.55 -5.39
CA ASN A 145 7.23 -4.52 -4.53
C ASN A 145 6.48 -4.78 -3.21
N HIS A 146 5.32 -4.17 -3.00
CA HIS A 146 4.44 -4.52 -1.89
C HIS A 146 3.46 -5.64 -2.25
N PRO A 147 2.95 -6.36 -1.24
CA PRO A 147 1.91 -7.35 -1.44
C PRO A 147 0.66 -6.78 -2.13
N PRO A 148 0.01 -7.58 -2.99
CA PRO A 148 -1.14 -7.17 -3.79
C PRO A 148 -2.40 -6.95 -2.94
N ALA A 149 -3.42 -6.32 -3.55
CA ALA A 149 -4.73 -6.16 -2.95
C ALA A 149 -5.32 -7.51 -2.51
N GLY A 150 -5.94 -7.52 -1.33
CA GLY A 150 -6.44 -8.74 -0.69
C GLY A 150 -5.44 -9.44 0.23
N THR A 151 -4.25 -8.86 0.44
CA THR A 151 -3.22 -9.34 1.39
C THR A 151 -2.82 -8.26 2.42
N GLY A 152 -3.74 -7.32 2.67
CA GLY A 152 -3.48 -6.11 3.46
C GLY A 152 -3.09 -6.36 4.91
N ARG A 153 -3.69 -7.36 5.58
CA ARG A 153 -3.35 -7.66 6.98
C ARG A 153 -1.99 -8.34 7.06
N LEU A 154 -1.68 -9.26 6.13
CA LEU A 154 -0.35 -9.85 6.00
C LEU A 154 0.74 -8.78 5.84
N LYS A 155 0.54 -7.79 4.95
CA LYS A 155 1.47 -6.67 4.76
C LYS A 155 1.71 -5.91 6.07
N VAL A 156 0.63 -5.58 6.78
CA VAL A 156 0.70 -4.84 8.06
C VAL A 156 1.41 -5.66 9.13
N ALA A 157 1.03 -6.93 9.29
CA ALA A 157 1.60 -7.82 10.28
C ALA A 157 3.10 -8.02 10.05
N PHE A 158 3.49 -8.35 8.80
CA PHE A 158 4.90 -8.49 8.41
C PHE A 158 5.72 -7.23 8.72
N SER A 159 5.20 -6.07 8.31
CA SER A 159 5.91 -4.80 8.52
C SER A 159 6.01 -4.47 10.02
N ALA A 160 4.94 -4.64 10.79
CA ALA A 160 4.97 -4.41 12.24
C ALA A 160 5.94 -5.36 12.95
N ILE A 161 6.00 -6.64 12.54
CA ILE A 161 6.96 -7.61 13.05
C ILE A 161 8.39 -7.17 12.73
N LYS A 162 8.69 -6.70 11.52
CA LYS A 162 10.03 -6.18 11.16
C LYS A 162 10.47 -5.04 12.08
N HIS A 163 9.55 -4.18 12.50
CA HIS A 163 9.84 -3.13 13.48
C HIS A 163 9.95 -3.67 14.91
N LEU A 164 9.10 -4.63 15.29
CA LEU A 164 9.06 -5.19 16.63
C LEU A 164 10.34 -5.96 16.96
N ILE A 165 10.81 -6.84 16.08
CA ILE A 165 11.94 -7.76 16.35
C ILE A 165 13.25 -7.04 16.71
N VAL A 166 13.46 -5.83 16.21
CA VAL A 166 14.65 -5.02 16.50
C VAL A 166 14.46 -4.13 17.73
N HIS A 167 13.25 -4.08 18.29
CA HIS A 167 12.92 -3.25 19.44
C HIS A 167 13.18 -3.98 20.76
N HIS A 168 13.59 -3.26 21.79
CA HIS A 168 13.90 -3.83 23.11
C HIS A 168 12.70 -4.49 23.82
N ILE A 169 11.47 -4.11 23.44
CA ILE A 169 10.24 -4.71 23.99
C ILE A 169 9.87 -6.05 23.33
N ALA A 170 10.58 -6.43 22.27
CA ALA A 170 10.33 -7.63 21.49
C ALA A 170 10.15 -8.89 22.37
N PRO A 171 11.04 -9.20 23.34
CA PRO A 171 10.93 -10.42 24.13
C PRO A 171 9.62 -10.53 24.93
N PHE A 172 8.96 -9.40 25.22
CA PHE A 172 7.72 -9.35 26.00
C PHE A 172 6.46 -9.45 25.13
N CYS A 173 6.60 -9.48 23.81
CA CYS A 173 5.49 -9.64 22.89
C CYS A 173 5.41 -11.10 22.40
N SER A 174 4.36 -11.82 22.83
CA SER A 174 4.17 -13.24 22.47
C SER A 174 4.05 -13.49 20.96
N VAL A 175 3.63 -12.50 20.18
CA VAL A 175 3.47 -12.59 18.71
C VAL A 175 4.78 -12.95 17.99
N ILE A 176 5.94 -12.71 18.60
CA ILE A 176 7.22 -13.05 17.97
C ILE A 176 7.36 -14.54 17.66
N VAL A 177 6.69 -15.40 18.42
CA VAL A 177 6.69 -16.84 18.16
C VAL A 177 6.08 -17.18 16.79
N ASP A 178 5.13 -16.37 16.31
CA ASP A 178 4.48 -16.55 15.00
C ASP A 178 5.17 -15.78 13.86
N ALA A 179 6.22 -15.01 14.15
CA ALA A 179 6.95 -14.24 13.13
C ALA A 179 7.47 -15.08 11.95
N PRO A 180 8.07 -16.28 12.16
CA PRO A 180 8.52 -17.12 11.05
C PRO A 180 7.38 -17.52 10.10
N LYS A 181 6.16 -17.76 10.61
CA LYS A 181 5.00 -18.11 9.78
C LYS A 181 4.57 -16.95 8.89
N ILE A 182 4.47 -15.75 9.46
CA ILE A 182 4.13 -14.53 8.73
C ILE A 182 5.18 -14.23 7.66
N VAL A 183 6.46 -14.38 7.99
CA VAL A 183 7.57 -14.22 7.04
C VAL A 183 7.47 -15.21 5.88
N PHE A 184 7.25 -16.49 6.18
CA PHE A 184 7.11 -17.53 5.15
C PHE A 184 5.93 -17.22 4.22
N LYS A 185 4.77 -16.87 4.78
CA LYS A 185 3.58 -16.54 4.02
C LYS A 185 3.76 -15.29 3.16
N TYR A 186 4.44 -14.27 3.69
CA TYR A 186 4.82 -13.08 2.92
C TYR A 186 5.73 -13.44 1.74
N LYS A 187 6.77 -14.25 1.95
CA LYS A 187 7.66 -14.71 0.86
C LYS A 187 6.90 -15.50 -0.20
N LEU A 188 5.98 -16.37 0.22
CA LEU A 188 5.13 -17.14 -0.68
C LEU A 188 4.29 -16.22 -1.57
N VAL A 189 3.63 -15.21 -0.99
CA VAL A 189 2.85 -14.21 -1.73
C VAL A 189 3.74 -13.43 -2.70
N MET A 190 4.89 -12.96 -2.25
CA MET A 190 5.79 -12.12 -3.06
C MET A 190 6.51 -12.90 -4.18
N ASN A 191 6.56 -14.22 -4.10
CA ASN A 191 7.12 -15.05 -5.17
C ASN A 191 6.25 -15.02 -6.44
N ASP A 192 4.92 -15.01 -6.28
CA ASP A 192 3.95 -14.95 -7.39
C ASP A 192 2.73 -14.08 -7.01
N PRO A 193 2.91 -12.75 -6.88
CA PRO A 193 1.91 -11.91 -6.24
C PRO A 193 0.61 -11.79 -7.07
N ALA A 194 0.67 -11.92 -8.40
CA ALA A 194 -0.53 -11.80 -9.23
C ALA A 194 -1.59 -12.87 -8.89
N LYS A 195 -1.16 -14.08 -8.49
CA LYS A 195 -2.06 -15.17 -8.08
C LYS A 195 -2.77 -14.92 -6.74
N TYR A 196 -2.19 -14.10 -5.88
CA TYR A 196 -2.73 -13.77 -4.55
C TYR A 196 -3.61 -12.51 -4.56
N HIS A 197 -3.55 -11.71 -5.63
CA HIS A 197 -4.39 -10.53 -5.81
C HIS A 197 -5.88 -10.90 -5.79
N ILE A 198 -6.74 -10.08 -5.18
CA ILE A 198 -8.20 -10.34 -5.09
C ILE A 198 -8.90 -10.48 -6.45
N ARG A 199 -8.27 -9.97 -7.52
CA ARG A 199 -8.67 -10.12 -8.93
C ARG A 199 -7.70 -10.97 -9.76
N ALA A 200 -7.14 -12.03 -9.18
CA ALA A 200 -6.17 -12.91 -9.85
C ALA A 200 -6.67 -13.43 -11.21
N LYS A 201 -7.94 -13.80 -11.33
CA LYS A 201 -8.55 -14.26 -12.59
C LYS A 201 -8.41 -13.27 -13.74
N TYR A 202 -8.62 -11.99 -13.45
CA TYR A 202 -8.42 -10.94 -14.45
C TYR A 202 -6.95 -10.76 -14.84
N LEU A 203 -6.04 -10.88 -13.87
CA LEU A 203 -4.60 -10.65 -14.07
C LEU A 203 -3.86 -11.82 -14.72
N THR A 204 -4.27 -13.05 -14.40
CA THR A 204 -3.54 -14.28 -14.73
C THR A 204 -4.31 -15.15 -15.71
N GLY A 205 -5.64 -15.06 -15.71
CA GLY A 205 -6.53 -16.02 -16.39
C GLY A 205 -6.99 -17.17 -15.47
N ASP A 206 -6.25 -17.40 -14.38
CA ASP A 206 -6.49 -18.49 -13.43
C ASP A 206 -7.25 -18.01 -12.19
N ASP A 207 -8.00 -18.91 -11.56
CA ASP A 207 -8.65 -18.57 -10.30
C ASP A 207 -7.63 -18.21 -9.21
N ARG A 208 -8.07 -17.38 -8.26
CA ARG A 208 -7.22 -16.90 -7.17
C ARG A 208 -6.76 -18.08 -6.33
N VAL A 209 -5.46 -18.13 -6.01
CA VAL A 209 -4.94 -19.08 -5.04
C VAL A 209 -5.63 -18.82 -3.70
N GLU A 210 -6.14 -19.89 -3.08
CA GLU A 210 -6.77 -19.80 -1.78
C GLU A 210 -5.80 -19.17 -0.78
N PHE A 211 -6.21 -18.02 -0.25
CA PHE A 211 -5.39 -17.23 0.64
C PHE A 211 -6.26 -16.69 1.77
N ASP A 212 -5.97 -17.17 2.97
CA ASP A 212 -6.59 -16.68 4.17
C ASP A 212 -5.67 -15.67 4.88
N ASP A 213 -6.19 -14.48 5.16
CA ASP A 213 -5.47 -13.43 5.89
C ASP A 213 -5.83 -13.40 7.39
N GLN A 214 -6.61 -14.37 7.89
CA GLN A 214 -7.02 -14.44 9.29
C GLN A 214 -5.85 -14.68 10.25
N GLU A 215 -4.87 -15.50 9.86
CA GLU A 215 -3.65 -15.71 10.66
C GLU A 215 -2.94 -14.38 10.96
N ALA A 216 -2.84 -13.50 9.96
CA ALA A 216 -2.26 -12.17 10.19
C ALA A 216 -3.19 -11.29 11.03
N ALA A 217 -4.51 -11.42 10.88
CA ALA A 217 -5.51 -10.72 11.68
C ALA A 217 -5.39 -11.03 13.18
N PHE A 218 -5.10 -12.29 13.53
CA PHE A 218 -4.93 -12.75 14.92
C PHE A 218 -3.68 -12.20 15.60
N LEU A 219 -2.85 -11.40 14.93
CA LEU A 219 -1.65 -10.78 15.52
C LEU A 219 -1.78 -9.25 15.61
N LEU A 220 -2.86 -8.66 15.07
CA LEU A 220 -2.98 -7.21 14.92
C LEU A 220 -3.28 -6.48 16.23
N GLY A 221 -3.78 -7.14 17.27
CA GLY A 221 -4.02 -6.54 18.57
C GLY A 221 -2.72 -6.15 19.26
N ARG A 222 -1.79 -7.09 19.43
CA ARG A 222 -0.47 -6.80 20.02
C ARG A 222 0.42 -6.00 19.09
N LEU A 223 0.43 -6.31 17.78
CA LEU A 223 1.21 -5.52 16.81
C LEU A 223 0.70 -4.08 16.72
N GLY A 224 -0.62 -3.88 16.70
CA GLY A 224 -1.24 -2.56 16.73
C GLY A 224 -0.88 -1.79 18.00
N THR A 225 -0.87 -2.46 19.16
CA THR A 225 -0.42 -1.90 20.43
C THR A 225 1.03 -1.43 20.37
N PHE A 226 1.93 -2.24 19.82
CA PHE A 226 3.32 -1.87 19.61
C PHE A 226 3.45 -0.63 18.69
N ILE A 227 2.78 -0.64 17.54
CA ILE A 227 2.83 0.48 16.57
C ILE A 227 2.26 1.77 17.18
N LYS A 228 1.18 1.69 17.95
CA LYS A 228 0.58 2.81 18.70
C LYS A 228 1.58 3.53 19.59
N HIS A 229 2.42 2.77 20.29
CA HIS A 229 3.39 3.35 21.23
C HIS A 229 4.70 3.76 20.57
N PHE A 230 5.27 2.93 19.69
CA PHE A 230 6.64 3.10 19.24
C PHE A 230 6.79 3.54 17.78
N ALA A 231 5.72 3.51 16.98
CA ALA A 231 5.74 3.87 15.56
C ALA A 231 4.54 4.75 15.15
N LEU A 232 4.08 5.62 16.04
CA LEU A 232 2.89 6.47 15.88
C LEU A 232 2.89 7.33 14.60
N TYR A 233 4.07 7.77 14.16
CA TYR A 233 4.25 8.63 12.98
C TYR A 233 4.59 7.87 11.70
N SER A 234 4.62 6.53 11.75
CA SER A 234 4.88 5.69 10.58
C SER A 234 3.65 5.60 9.67
N SER A 235 3.87 5.25 8.40
CA SER A 235 2.78 4.90 7.47
C SER A 235 1.97 3.68 7.95
N LEU A 236 2.58 2.78 8.74
CA LEU A 236 1.88 1.64 9.35
C LEU A 236 0.80 2.09 10.32
N ALA A 237 1.05 3.11 11.12
CA ALA A 237 0.05 3.65 12.03
C ALA A 237 -1.20 4.09 11.25
N CYS A 238 -1.04 4.62 10.04
CA CYS A 238 -2.13 5.08 9.17
C CYS A 238 -2.86 3.95 8.42
N SER A 239 -2.45 2.69 8.62
CA SER A 239 -3.13 1.55 8.00
C SER A 239 -4.59 1.46 8.48
N PRO A 240 -5.56 1.26 7.57
CA PRO A 240 -6.97 1.08 7.93
C PRO A 240 -7.21 -0.18 8.77
N HIS A 241 -6.24 -1.10 8.80
CA HIS A 241 -6.25 -2.28 9.67
C HIS A 241 -5.86 -1.95 11.12
N LEU A 242 -5.14 -0.85 11.38
CA LEU A 242 -4.69 -0.50 12.74
C LEU A 242 -5.42 0.71 13.32
N SER A 243 -5.82 1.67 12.48
CA SER A 243 -6.54 2.86 12.94
C SER A 243 -7.48 3.46 11.89
N VAL A 244 -8.34 4.36 12.33
CA VAL A 244 -9.13 5.27 11.48
C VAL A 244 -8.90 6.71 11.92
N GLY A 245 -9.07 7.66 11.00
CA GLY A 245 -8.76 9.07 11.23
C GLY A 245 -7.26 9.40 11.10
N SER A 246 -6.88 10.60 11.50
CA SER A 246 -5.50 11.11 11.42
C SER A 246 -5.19 12.07 12.57
N GLY A 247 -3.90 12.29 12.82
CA GLY A 247 -3.42 13.23 13.83
C GLY A 247 -3.98 12.94 15.22
N ARG A 248 -4.60 13.96 15.85
CA ARG A 248 -5.21 13.88 17.19
C ARG A 248 -6.53 13.11 17.21
N ASN A 249 -7.19 12.95 16.07
CA ASN A 249 -8.48 12.26 15.94
C ASN A 249 -8.31 10.78 15.56
N ARG A 250 -7.10 10.22 15.72
CA ARG A 250 -6.81 8.83 15.36
C ARG A 250 -7.43 7.89 16.39
N ILE A 251 -8.31 7.01 15.92
CA ILE A 251 -8.93 5.96 16.72
C ILE A 251 -8.22 4.64 16.40
N TRP A 252 -7.61 4.03 17.41
CA TRP A 252 -6.91 2.75 17.27
C TRP A 252 -7.89 1.58 17.37
N LYS A 253 -7.68 0.57 16.51
CA LYS A 253 -8.49 -0.66 16.46
C LYS A 253 -7.83 -1.83 17.18
N ASN A 254 -6.67 -1.62 17.83
CA ASN A 254 -5.90 -2.71 18.44
C ASN A 254 -6.71 -3.47 19.49
N THR A 255 -7.62 -2.79 20.20
CA THR A 255 -8.54 -3.39 21.19
C THR A 255 -9.63 -4.27 20.58
N ASP A 256 -9.91 -4.10 19.29
CA ASP A 256 -10.99 -4.82 18.59
C ASP A 256 -10.51 -6.21 18.11
N TYR A 257 -9.19 -6.45 18.13
CA TYR A 257 -8.60 -7.71 17.72
C TYR A 257 -8.50 -8.69 18.89
N ARG A 258 -8.69 -9.98 18.57
CA ARG A 258 -8.74 -11.08 19.54
C ARG A 258 -7.50 -11.21 20.41
N ASP A 259 -6.32 -10.90 19.88
CA ASP A 259 -5.04 -11.05 20.58
C ASP A 259 -4.63 -9.82 21.40
N TYR A 260 -5.47 -8.79 21.46
CA TYR A 260 -5.23 -7.64 22.32
C TYR A 260 -4.93 -8.07 23.77
N ASP A 261 -3.93 -7.42 24.36
CA ASP A 261 -3.49 -7.69 25.72
C ASP A 261 -3.26 -6.38 26.46
N ALA A 262 -4.12 -6.11 27.45
CA ALA A 262 -4.05 -4.92 28.28
C ALA A 262 -2.73 -4.84 29.08
N SER A 263 -2.18 -5.98 29.51
CA SER A 263 -0.90 -6.02 30.22
C SER A 263 0.25 -5.63 29.30
N PHE A 264 0.19 -6.04 28.03
CA PHE A 264 1.19 -5.63 27.04
C PHE A 264 1.05 -4.15 26.64
N ASP A 265 -0.17 -3.61 26.50
CA ASP A 265 -0.39 -2.17 26.27
C ASP A 265 0.18 -1.34 27.43
N GLU A 266 -0.11 -1.76 28.67
CA GLU A 266 0.41 -1.12 29.87
C GLU A 266 1.95 -1.17 29.94
N LEU A 267 2.56 -2.33 29.63
CA LEU A 267 4.02 -2.45 29.55
C LEU A 267 4.60 -1.50 28.50
N CYS A 268 3.99 -1.40 27.31
CA CYS A 268 4.42 -0.47 26.27
C CYS A 268 4.36 0.98 26.75
N ARG A 269 3.28 1.35 27.45
CA ARG A 269 3.09 2.69 28.02
C ARG A 269 4.14 3.03 29.06
N ILE A 270 4.42 2.12 30.00
CA ILE A 270 5.45 2.31 31.03
C ILE A 270 6.84 2.40 30.39
N TYR A 271 7.15 1.51 29.44
CA TYR A 271 8.44 1.54 28.77
C TYR A 271 8.66 2.87 28.04
N LYS A 272 7.66 3.34 27.28
CA LYS A 272 7.72 4.60 26.54
C LYS A 272 7.91 5.82 27.45
N SER A 273 7.18 5.89 28.57
CA SER A 273 7.31 7.01 29.51
C SER A 273 8.69 7.05 30.15
N ARG A 274 9.25 5.88 30.48
CA ARG A 274 10.61 5.79 31.05
C ARG A 274 11.70 6.08 30.03
N SER A 275 11.57 5.62 28.78
CA SER A 275 12.55 5.92 27.72
C SER A 275 12.61 7.41 27.36
N MET A 276 11.51 8.14 27.50
CA MET A 276 11.50 9.61 27.29
C MET A 276 12.20 10.37 28.42
N ASN A 277 12.28 9.78 29.62
CA ASN A 277 12.85 10.43 30.80
C ASN A 277 14.35 10.11 30.99
N VAL A 278 14.90 9.15 30.25
CA VAL A 278 16.32 8.77 30.38
C VAL A 278 17.06 9.09 29.09
N SER A 279 17.85 10.16 29.12
CA SER A 279 18.68 10.63 28.01
C SER A 279 20.00 9.84 27.82
N GLY A 280 20.03 8.54 28.13
CA GLY A 280 21.25 7.72 28.01
C GLY A 280 21.02 6.23 27.74
N GLU A 281 21.76 5.66 26.79
CA GLU A 281 21.64 4.28 26.29
C GLU A 281 21.87 3.19 27.37
N THR A 282 22.63 3.49 28.42
CA THR A 282 22.99 2.52 29.48
C THR A 282 21.78 2.10 30.35
N SER A 283 20.67 2.82 30.29
CA SER A 283 19.52 2.62 31.19
C SER A 283 18.50 1.57 30.71
N ASN A 284 18.47 1.26 29.41
CA ASN A 284 17.40 0.44 28.84
C ASN A 284 17.43 -1.03 29.33
N ARG A 285 18.61 -1.59 29.64
CA ARG A 285 18.72 -2.98 30.11
C ARG A 285 18.24 -3.15 31.56
N MET A 286 18.63 -2.23 32.47
CA MET A 286 18.12 -2.22 33.85
C MET A 286 16.60 -1.99 33.92
N LEU A 287 16.07 -1.16 33.02
CA LEU A 287 14.63 -0.90 32.92
C LEU A 287 13.83 -2.15 32.59
N LEU A 288 14.33 -3.00 31.68
CA LEU A 288 13.66 -4.25 31.31
C LEU A 288 13.65 -5.27 32.45
N ASP A 289 14.76 -5.40 33.16
CA ASP A 289 14.86 -6.31 34.30
C ASP A 289 13.89 -5.89 35.42
N GLN A 290 13.80 -4.59 35.72
CA GLN A 290 12.84 -4.06 36.68
C GLN A 290 11.38 -4.25 36.25
N LEU A 291 11.08 -4.09 34.96
CA LEU A 291 9.71 -4.27 34.44
C LEU A 291 9.30 -5.74 34.50
N SER A 292 10.18 -6.65 34.09
CA SER A 292 9.94 -8.10 34.16
C SER A 292 9.64 -8.57 35.58
N PHE A 293 10.36 -8.02 36.57
CA PHE A 293 10.15 -8.29 37.99
C PHE A 293 8.82 -7.72 38.49
N SER A 294 8.52 -6.45 38.17
CA SER A 294 7.30 -5.77 38.64
C SER A 294 6.00 -6.35 38.08
N LEU A 295 6.05 -6.92 36.87
CA LEU A 295 4.89 -7.52 36.20
C LEU A 295 4.76 -9.03 36.43
N GLY A 296 5.63 -9.63 37.25
CA GLY A 296 5.60 -11.07 37.52
C GLY A 296 5.86 -11.93 36.28
N LEU A 297 6.57 -11.41 35.28
CA LEU A 297 6.89 -12.11 34.02
C LEU A 297 8.08 -13.06 34.23
N SER A 298 7.90 -14.09 35.06
CA SER A 298 8.98 -14.98 35.51
C SER A 298 9.40 -16.06 34.49
N SER A 299 8.76 -16.18 33.31
CA SER A 299 8.94 -17.33 32.41
C SER A 299 9.55 -17.04 31.03
N ILE A 300 9.92 -15.80 30.67
CA ILE A 300 10.48 -15.51 29.33
C ILE A 300 12.00 -15.82 29.31
N ARG A 301 12.34 -17.11 29.46
CA ARG A 301 13.66 -17.66 29.14
C ARG A 301 13.63 -18.36 27.78
N SER A 302 13.35 -17.64 26.70
CA SER A 302 13.50 -18.15 25.32
C SER A 302 14.50 -17.34 24.50
N ALA A 303 15.67 -17.03 25.09
CA ALA A 303 16.78 -16.41 24.37
C ALA A 303 17.20 -17.18 23.09
N SER A 304 16.95 -18.50 23.03
CA SER A 304 17.19 -19.35 21.85
C SER A 304 16.20 -19.12 20.70
N VAL A 305 14.94 -18.81 21.00
CA VAL A 305 13.91 -18.48 19.99
C VAL A 305 14.19 -17.09 19.41
N PHE A 306 14.61 -16.15 20.26
CA PHE A 306 14.94 -14.79 19.85
C PHE A 306 16.14 -14.72 18.89
N THR A 307 17.22 -15.46 19.19
CA THR A 307 18.42 -15.52 18.34
C THR A 307 18.18 -16.19 16.99
N SER A 308 17.36 -17.24 16.94
CA SER A 308 17.01 -17.93 15.69
C SER A 308 16.16 -17.05 14.77
N SER A 309 15.18 -16.32 15.33
CA SER A 309 14.35 -15.38 14.57
C SER A 309 15.14 -14.19 14.04
N ILE A 310 16.09 -13.64 14.83
CA ILE A 310 16.97 -12.56 14.37
C ILE A 310 17.84 -13.00 13.20
N LYS A 311 18.40 -14.23 13.22
CA LYS A 311 19.23 -14.74 12.13
C LYS A 311 18.45 -14.88 10.82
N ILE A 312 17.25 -15.45 10.88
CA ILE A 312 16.35 -15.57 9.72
C ILE A 312 16.00 -14.19 9.13
N LEU A 313 15.90 -13.15 9.97
CA LEU A 313 15.54 -11.80 9.56
C LEU A 313 16.73 -10.96 9.11
N SER A 314 17.95 -11.24 9.59
CA SER A 314 19.18 -10.62 9.07
C SER A 314 19.52 -11.07 7.64
N GLU A 315 19.06 -12.26 7.23
CA GLU A 315 19.16 -12.77 5.86
C GLU A 315 18.06 -12.18 4.93
N MET A 316 17.25 -11.24 5.42
CA MET A 316 16.11 -10.65 4.69
C MET A 316 16.26 -9.15 4.38
N ASN A 317 17.34 -8.51 4.83
CA ASN A 317 17.77 -7.21 4.32
C ASN A 317 18.83 -7.43 3.24
#